data_AF-A0A1X0NFZ9-F1
#
_entry.id   AF-A0A1X0NFZ9-F1
#
_cell.length_a   1.000
_cell.length_b   1.000
_cell.length_c   1.000
_cell.angle_alpha   90.00
_cell.angle_beta   90.00
_cell.angle_gamma   90.00
#
_symmetry.space_group_name_H-M   'P 1'
#
loop_
_entity.id
_entity.type
_entity.pdbx_description
1 polymer ?
#
loop_
_entity_poly.entity_id
_entity_poly.type
_entity_poly.pdbx_seq_one_letter_code
_entity_poly.pdbx_strand_id
1 'polypeptide(L)'
;MRRLLCTALFLLCCAYGCIAAVVQPLPQTGQGPWDTYTVAVTDDGLPKKGQENWQPIRIAVSSHGVAWTVNHCLYKKVGARWSYGYNNPHFDKVVCYRRDGITVEKANLFLNKILPAAISLHTERLKVKRVSGNLRISGSTDVFLGTFCKGAGIPAAHLDQGIPDADFVLYVGLAIYKPATTVCSYNAEKRPTSASIKFRPRDIADTRHFTRIVAHEIGHGLGFNSRVIGSREMLTIVTDGNYGVQYEVRRTLMVEKVREHYDCPTATGMKLEKDAQHYYYPHFDRRIAKDELMSPYSGSSNGMFYTALTLAAFESTGHYKAVFSKAENMSWGRNAGCDFLKKKCRDDELSKYKDMFCDIKSTEPLQCTSDRFALGKCSKTWKSDALKWQHCLFNQRDGPKMAELDDECPIIKPLVRTSCESGDVTVMPGSIVSNISRCLSRVKLFASNKVRPIGGICA
;
A
#
# COMPACT_ATOMS: atom_id res chain seq x y z
N MET A 1 29.19 45.23 8.40
CA MET A 1 27.93 44.57 8.00
C MET A 1 28.19 43.16 7.41
N ARG A 2 28.67 42.21 8.22
CA ARG A 2 28.98 40.85 7.73
C ARG A 2 29.01 39.76 8.82
N ARG A 3 28.23 39.94 9.91
CA ARG A 3 28.15 38.97 11.02
C ARG A 3 26.73 38.70 11.55
N LEU A 4 25.70 39.00 10.76
CA LEU A 4 24.28 38.76 11.12
C LEU A 4 23.54 37.82 10.15
N LEU A 5 24.23 37.22 9.17
CA LEU A 5 23.61 36.36 8.14
C LEU A 5 23.76 34.85 8.39
N CYS A 6 24.55 34.42 9.39
CA CYS A 6 24.74 32.99 9.67
C CYS A 6 23.75 32.41 10.70
N THR A 7 23.04 33.24 11.47
CA THR A 7 22.05 32.78 12.46
C THR A 7 20.63 32.62 11.89
N ALA A 8 20.35 33.17 10.71
CA ALA A 8 19.06 32.98 10.03
C ALA A 8 19.01 31.70 9.17
N LEU A 9 20.15 31.12 8.79
CA LEU A 9 20.18 29.91 7.95
C LEU A 9 20.02 28.59 8.74
N PHE A 10 20.25 28.61 10.07
CA PHE A 10 20.07 27.43 10.92
C PHE A 10 18.64 27.25 11.45
N LEU A 11 17.78 28.29 11.35
CA LEU A 11 16.39 28.22 11.79
C LEU A 11 15.40 27.77 10.68
N LEU A 12 15.88 27.58 9.44
CA LEU A 12 15.06 27.14 8.29
C LEU A 12 15.23 25.66 7.93
N CYS A 13 16.15 24.92 8.57
CA CYS A 13 16.32 23.48 8.34
C CYS A 13 15.41 22.59 9.21
N CYS A 14 14.66 23.13 10.17
CA CYS A 14 13.73 22.34 10.99
C CYS A 14 12.33 22.17 10.35
N ALA A 15 12.12 22.61 9.11
CA ALA A 15 10.84 22.51 8.41
C ALA A 15 10.69 21.27 7.50
N TYR A 16 11.73 20.44 7.37
CA TYR A 16 11.69 19.23 6.53
C TYR A 16 11.89 17.97 7.36
N GLY A 17 10.76 17.38 7.76
CA GLY A 17 10.57 15.94 8.01
C GLY A 17 11.44 15.30 9.08
N CYS A 18 10.86 15.04 10.26
CA CYS A 18 11.36 14.00 11.17
C CYS A 18 11.43 12.67 10.40
N ILE A 19 12.63 12.25 10.02
CA ILE A 19 12.88 10.94 9.42
C ILE A 19 12.74 9.91 10.55
N ALA A 20 11.94 8.86 10.34
CA ALA A 20 11.90 7.73 11.26
C ALA A 20 13.31 7.14 11.41
N ALA A 21 13.83 7.10 12.63
CA ALA A 21 15.09 6.44 12.93
C ALA A 21 14.86 4.93 12.89
N VAL A 22 15.61 4.25 12.02
CA VAL A 22 15.61 2.81 11.85
C VAL A 22 16.75 2.27 12.72
N VAL A 23 16.42 1.80 13.93
CA VAL A 23 17.40 1.32 14.91
C VAL A 23 17.68 -0.16 14.67
N GLN A 24 18.88 -0.48 14.20
CA GLN A 24 19.37 -1.86 14.08
C GLN A 24 19.95 -2.32 15.43
N PRO A 25 19.36 -3.31 16.13
CA PRO A 25 20.10 -4.09 17.12
C PRO A 25 21.37 -4.69 16.52
N LEU A 26 22.45 -4.67 17.31
CA LEU A 26 23.73 -5.27 16.95
C LEU A 26 23.58 -6.79 16.69
N PRO A 27 24.25 -7.35 15.67
CA PRO A 27 24.27 -8.80 15.47
C PRO A 27 24.81 -9.51 16.72
N GLN A 28 24.09 -10.52 17.20
CA GLN A 28 24.62 -11.41 18.25
C GLN A 28 25.68 -12.34 17.64
N THR A 29 26.65 -12.79 18.42
CA THR A 29 27.72 -13.70 17.96
C THR A 29 27.15 -14.92 17.25
N GLY A 30 27.52 -15.12 15.97
CA GLY A 30 27.02 -16.20 15.11
C GLY A 30 25.95 -15.78 14.09
N GLN A 31 25.49 -14.53 14.12
CA GLN A 31 24.54 -13.95 13.15
C GLN A 31 25.25 -13.29 11.97
N GLY A 32 24.76 -13.54 10.76
CA GLY A 32 25.20 -12.85 9.55
C GLY A 32 24.70 -11.40 9.49
N PRO A 33 25.18 -10.58 8.53
CA PRO A 33 24.82 -9.17 8.40
C PRO A 33 23.33 -8.88 8.14
N TRP A 34 22.49 -9.91 8.03
CA TRP A 34 21.06 -9.86 7.72
C TRP A 34 20.16 -10.48 8.79
N ASP A 35 20.74 -10.97 9.90
CA ASP A 35 20.06 -11.72 10.95
C ASP A 35 19.57 -10.83 12.11
N THR A 36 19.68 -9.51 11.98
CA THR A 36 19.20 -8.52 12.96
C THR A 36 17.76 -8.11 12.64
N TYR A 37 16.91 -7.94 13.66
CA TYR A 37 15.68 -7.19 13.46
C TYR A 37 15.99 -5.69 13.39
N THR A 38 15.01 -4.85 13.04
CA THR A 38 15.20 -3.39 13.04
C THR A 38 13.93 -2.71 13.49
N VAL A 39 14.03 -1.74 14.40
CA VAL A 39 12.88 -1.01 14.94
C VAL A 39 12.81 0.37 14.31
N ALA A 40 11.73 0.68 13.61
CA ALA A 40 11.45 2.04 13.16
C ALA A 40 10.74 2.84 14.25
N VAL A 41 11.28 4.01 14.61
CA VAL A 41 10.71 4.94 15.59
C VAL A 41 10.70 6.35 15.02
N THR A 42 9.62 7.10 15.21
CA THR A 42 9.61 8.57 15.02
C THR A 42 9.73 9.24 16.38
N ASP A 43 10.68 10.16 16.52
CA ASP A 43 10.89 10.91 17.76
C ASP A 43 9.90 12.08 17.82
N ASP A 44 8.77 11.84 18.49
CA ASP A 44 7.84 12.87 18.89
C ASP A 44 8.03 13.05 20.40
N GLY A 45 8.76 14.09 20.82
CA GLY A 45 9.20 14.32 22.19
C GLY A 45 8.15 14.11 23.31
N LEU A 46 8.66 14.00 24.54
CA LEU A 46 7.95 13.63 25.78
C LEU A 46 6.47 14.09 25.87
N PRO A 47 5.54 13.20 26.28
CA PRO A 47 4.12 13.51 26.33
C PRO A 47 3.79 14.64 27.33
N LYS A 48 2.87 15.53 26.92
CA LYS A 48 2.27 16.53 27.80
C LYS A 48 1.36 15.84 28.82
N LYS A 49 1.52 16.19 30.10
CA LYS A 49 0.78 15.62 31.25
C LYS A 49 -0.73 15.75 31.02
N GLY A 50 -1.47 14.62 31.02
CA GLY A 50 -2.94 14.59 30.95
C GLY A 50 -3.55 13.99 29.66
N GLN A 51 -2.75 13.63 28.65
CA GLN A 51 -3.24 12.86 27.50
C GLN A 51 -3.10 11.35 27.74
N GLU A 52 -4.07 10.55 27.29
CA GLU A 52 -3.89 9.11 27.11
C GLU A 52 -2.55 8.86 26.39
N ASN A 53 -1.73 7.94 26.91
CA ASN A 53 -0.34 7.72 26.52
C ASN A 53 -0.18 7.06 25.13
N TRP A 54 -0.67 7.72 24.09
CA TRP A 54 -0.51 7.32 22.68
C TRP A 54 0.84 7.79 22.15
N GLN A 55 1.65 6.85 21.68
CA GLN A 55 3.00 7.12 21.16
C GLN A 55 3.17 6.55 19.74
N PRO A 56 4.08 7.08 18.91
CA PRO A 56 4.27 6.58 17.55
C PRO A 56 4.59 5.09 17.53
N ILE A 57 3.89 4.29 16.71
CA ILE A 57 4.05 2.83 16.71
C ILE A 57 5.50 2.39 16.41
N ARG A 58 6.03 1.44 17.19
CA ARG A 58 7.31 0.75 16.90
C ARG A 58 7.03 -0.49 16.07
N ILE A 59 7.53 -0.53 14.84
CA ILE A 59 7.45 -1.70 13.97
C ILE A 59 8.84 -2.35 13.91
N ALA A 60 8.95 -3.55 14.47
CA ALA A 60 10.11 -4.41 14.30
C ALA A 60 10.03 -5.18 12.98
N VAL A 61 11.15 -5.39 12.31
CA VAL A 61 11.22 -6.16 11.06
C VAL A 61 12.13 -7.37 11.25
N SER A 62 11.69 -8.55 10.83
CA SER A 62 12.57 -9.72 10.64
C SER A 62 12.80 -9.96 9.15
N SER A 63 14.05 -9.78 8.70
CA SER A 63 14.50 -10.02 7.32
C SER A 63 14.92 -11.47 7.04
N HIS A 64 14.75 -12.37 8.02
CA HIS A 64 15.27 -13.73 7.94
C HIS A 64 14.77 -14.49 6.69
N GLY A 65 13.50 -14.31 6.30
CA GLY A 65 12.94 -14.92 5.09
C GLY A 65 13.58 -14.43 3.80
N VAL A 66 13.95 -13.15 3.72
CA VAL A 66 14.69 -12.58 2.58
C VAL A 66 16.13 -13.11 2.56
N ALA A 67 16.82 -13.04 3.70
CA ALA A 67 18.20 -13.50 3.84
C ALA A 67 18.35 -14.99 3.46
N TRP A 68 17.46 -15.83 3.99
CA TRP A 68 17.37 -17.24 3.64
C TRP A 68 17.22 -17.45 2.13
N THR A 69 16.33 -16.69 1.49
CA THR A 69 16.07 -16.84 0.04
C THR A 69 17.28 -16.42 -0.79
N VAL A 70 17.95 -15.32 -0.42
CA VAL A 70 19.18 -14.87 -1.10
C VAL A 70 20.27 -15.92 -0.99
N ASN A 71 20.51 -16.43 0.21
CA ASN A 71 21.51 -17.49 0.44
C ASN A 71 21.19 -18.76 -0.34
N HIS A 72 19.92 -19.20 -0.32
CA HIS A 72 19.46 -20.34 -1.12
C HIS A 72 19.77 -20.16 -2.62
N CYS A 73 19.47 -19.00 -3.18
CA CYS A 73 19.76 -18.72 -4.59
C CYS A 73 21.27 -18.64 -4.89
N LEU A 74 22.09 -18.12 -3.97
CA LEU A 74 23.55 -18.10 -4.12
C LEU A 74 24.13 -19.53 -4.13
N TYR A 75 23.72 -20.39 -3.19
CA TYR A 75 24.16 -21.78 -3.12
C TYR A 75 23.77 -22.57 -4.37
N LYS A 76 22.55 -22.39 -4.88
CA LYS A 76 22.09 -23.03 -6.11
C LYS A 76 22.91 -22.61 -7.33
N LYS A 77 23.29 -21.33 -7.43
CA LYS A 77 24.11 -20.81 -8.56
C LYS A 77 25.52 -21.39 -8.59
N VAL A 78 26.11 -21.75 -7.45
CA VAL A 78 27.44 -22.36 -7.36
C VAL A 78 27.42 -23.90 -7.43
N GLY A 79 26.27 -24.50 -7.77
CA GLY A 79 26.15 -25.95 -7.94
C GLY A 79 26.23 -26.76 -6.64
N ALA A 80 26.00 -26.14 -5.49
CA ALA A 80 26.02 -26.83 -4.21
C ALA A 80 24.91 -27.90 -4.16
N ARG A 81 25.29 -29.15 -3.85
CA ARG A 81 24.39 -30.30 -3.77
C ARG A 81 23.42 -30.21 -2.58
N TRP A 82 23.74 -29.38 -1.59
CA TRP A 82 22.94 -29.10 -0.41
C TRP A 82 22.20 -27.77 -0.57
N SER A 83 20.88 -27.84 -0.46
CA SER A 83 19.96 -26.71 -0.46
C SER A 83 19.26 -26.70 0.88
N TYR A 84 19.16 -25.54 1.53
CA TYR A 84 18.36 -25.44 2.76
C TYR A 84 16.89 -25.76 2.43
N GLY A 85 16.39 -26.88 2.96
CA GLY A 85 14.98 -27.15 3.31
C GLY A 85 13.85 -27.07 2.25
N TYR A 86 14.08 -26.59 1.03
CA TYR A 86 13.01 -26.38 0.04
C TYR A 86 13.52 -26.67 -1.38
N ASN A 87 13.34 -27.91 -1.86
CA ASN A 87 13.51 -28.24 -3.27
C ASN A 87 12.19 -28.01 -4.00
N ASN A 88 11.92 -26.77 -4.38
CA ASN A 88 10.81 -26.44 -5.26
C ASN A 88 11.36 -25.89 -6.59
N PRO A 89 11.48 -26.73 -7.64
CA PRO A 89 12.03 -26.31 -8.93
C PRO A 89 11.31 -25.11 -9.55
N HIS A 90 10.01 -24.95 -9.27
CA HIS A 90 9.25 -23.79 -9.75
C HIS A 90 9.63 -22.51 -9.00
N PHE A 91 9.79 -22.58 -7.67
CA PHE A 91 10.30 -21.49 -6.87
C PHE A 91 11.70 -21.08 -7.32
N ASP A 92 12.61 -22.05 -7.43
CA ASP A 92 14.00 -21.83 -7.85
C ASP A 92 14.06 -21.15 -9.23
N LYS A 93 13.29 -21.68 -10.20
CA LYS A 93 13.20 -21.10 -11.54
C LYS A 93 12.82 -19.63 -11.49
N VAL A 94 11.77 -19.28 -10.75
CA VAL A 94 11.21 -17.91 -10.76
C VAL A 94 12.03 -16.95 -9.89
N VAL A 95 12.45 -17.37 -8.70
CA VAL A 95 13.09 -16.50 -7.72
C VAL A 95 14.60 -16.44 -7.94
N CYS A 96 15.28 -17.54 -8.29
CA CYS A 96 16.74 -17.56 -8.38
C CYS A 96 17.30 -17.37 -9.80
N TYR A 97 16.64 -17.93 -10.82
CA TYR A 97 17.22 -18.06 -12.16
C TYR A 97 16.66 -17.10 -13.22
N ARG A 98 15.45 -16.57 -13.05
CA ARG A 98 14.94 -15.58 -14.01
C ARG A 98 15.74 -14.28 -13.92
N ARG A 99 15.80 -13.55 -15.04
CA ARG A 99 16.40 -12.21 -15.13
C ARG A 99 15.81 -11.22 -14.11
N ASP A 100 14.53 -11.38 -13.78
CA ASP A 100 13.80 -10.56 -12.81
C ASP A 100 13.75 -11.16 -11.39
N GLY A 101 14.50 -12.23 -11.14
CA GLY A 101 14.66 -12.88 -9.84
C GLY A 101 15.36 -12.02 -8.79
N ILE A 102 15.60 -12.61 -7.61
CA ILE A 102 16.29 -11.95 -6.50
C ILE A 102 17.81 -11.93 -6.72
N THR A 103 18.42 -10.79 -6.39
CA THR A 103 19.87 -10.62 -6.29
C THR A 103 20.21 -9.96 -4.96
N VAL A 104 21.49 -9.93 -4.60
CA VAL A 104 21.96 -9.23 -3.39
C VAL A 104 21.62 -7.74 -3.48
N GLU A 105 21.83 -7.11 -4.63
CA GLU A 105 21.54 -5.69 -4.86
C GLU A 105 20.04 -5.40 -4.70
N LYS A 106 19.17 -6.27 -5.23
CA LYS A 106 17.72 -6.13 -5.09
C LYS A 106 17.26 -6.32 -3.65
N ALA A 107 17.84 -7.28 -2.92
CA ALA A 107 17.56 -7.48 -1.50
C ALA A 107 18.00 -6.27 -0.67
N ASN A 108 19.19 -5.72 -0.94
CA ASN A 108 19.69 -4.52 -0.28
C ASN A 108 18.80 -3.31 -0.55
N LEU A 109 18.43 -3.09 -1.81
CA LEU A 109 17.49 -2.03 -2.21
C LEU A 109 16.16 -2.17 -1.46
N PHE A 110 15.63 -3.39 -1.37
CA PHE A 110 14.38 -3.64 -0.69
C PHE A 110 14.46 -3.40 0.81
N LEU A 111 15.43 -4.02 1.49
CA LEU A 111 15.54 -3.98 2.95
C LEU A 111 16.03 -2.64 3.49
N ASN A 112 16.91 -1.94 2.77
CA ASN A 112 17.56 -0.72 3.27
C ASN A 112 16.95 0.58 2.74
N LYS A 113 16.09 0.52 1.72
CA LYS A 113 15.45 1.71 1.14
C LYS A 113 13.94 1.61 1.08
N ILE A 114 13.40 0.61 0.37
CA ILE A 114 11.97 0.52 0.07
C ILE A 114 11.16 0.20 1.34
N LEU A 115 11.54 -0.85 2.06
CA LEU A 115 10.81 -1.31 3.24
C LEU A 115 10.82 -0.25 4.37
N PRO A 116 11.96 0.40 4.71
CA PRO A 116 11.97 1.50 5.66
C PRO A 116 11.05 2.66 5.25
N ALA A 117 11.06 3.06 3.97
CA ALA A 117 10.19 4.13 3.47
C ALA A 117 8.69 3.77 3.62
N ALA A 118 8.32 2.52 3.34
CA ALA A 118 6.96 2.03 3.51
C ALA A 118 6.54 1.96 4.99
N ILE A 119 7.45 1.54 5.89
CA ILE A 119 7.20 1.54 7.33
C ILE A 119 7.01 2.96 7.85
N SER A 120 7.83 3.92 7.40
CA SER A 120 7.72 5.34 7.77
C SER A 120 6.33 5.91 7.49
N LEU A 121 5.70 5.50 6.38
CA LEU A 121 4.34 5.91 6.05
C LEU A 121 3.35 5.57 7.17
N HIS A 122 3.50 4.42 7.85
CA HIS A 122 2.66 4.04 8.97
C HIS A 122 3.12 4.66 10.29
N THR A 123 4.42 4.64 10.61
CA THR A 123 4.92 5.11 11.92
C THR A 123 4.72 6.61 12.13
N GLU A 124 4.79 7.41 11.05
CA GLU A 124 4.49 8.84 11.10
C GLU A 124 3.00 9.16 11.27
N ARG A 125 2.12 8.19 10.98
CA ARG A 125 0.67 8.38 10.86
C ARG A 125 -0.13 7.68 11.94
N LEU A 126 0.43 6.65 12.58
CA LEU A 126 -0.24 5.83 13.56
C LEU A 126 0.49 5.87 14.89
N LYS A 127 -0.24 6.25 15.94
CA LYS A 127 0.17 6.10 17.33
C LYS A 127 -0.53 4.89 17.93
N VAL A 128 0.08 4.29 18.95
CA VAL A 128 -0.40 3.12 19.68
C VAL A 128 -0.20 3.31 21.18
N LYS A 129 -1.01 2.64 22.00
CA LYS A 129 -0.67 2.41 23.40
C LYS A 129 0.46 1.38 23.42
N ARG A 130 1.66 1.82 23.82
CA ARG A 130 2.90 1.00 23.77
C ARG A 130 2.70 -0.35 24.46
N VAL A 131 3.34 -1.37 23.90
CA VAL A 131 3.49 -2.65 24.60
C VAL A 131 4.39 -2.44 25.81
N SER A 132 3.95 -2.95 26.96
CA SER A 132 4.74 -2.97 28.19
C SER A 132 5.66 -4.20 28.18
N GLY A 133 6.96 -3.97 28.35
CA GLY A 133 7.99 -5.02 28.22
C GLY A 133 8.18 -5.50 26.78
N ASN A 134 8.63 -6.74 26.62
CA ASN A 134 8.87 -7.33 25.31
C ASN A 134 7.55 -7.74 24.64
N LEU A 135 7.43 -7.45 23.35
CA LEU A 135 6.35 -7.94 22.52
C LEU A 135 6.38 -9.46 22.45
N ARG A 136 5.38 -10.10 23.05
CA ARG A 136 5.17 -11.55 22.99
C ARG A 136 4.24 -11.87 21.82
N ILE A 137 4.72 -12.73 20.93
CA ILE A 137 3.91 -13.24 19.81
C ILE A 137 3.20 -14.55 20.16
N SER A 138 3.70 -15.29 21.17
CA SER A 138 3.36 -16.70 21.45
C SER A 138 2.44 -16.95 22.64
N GLY A 139 1.86 -15.93 23.27
CA GLY A 139 1.30 -16.10 24.62
C GLY A 139 -0.09 -15.53 24.94
N SER A 140 -0.83 -14.90 24.01
CA SER A 140 -1.98 -14.09 24.44
C SER A 140 -3.24 -14.01 23.57
N THR A 141 -3.45 -14.83 22.50
CA THR A 141 -4.76 -14.87 21.81
C THR A 141 -5.07 -16.15 21.00
N ASP A 142 -6.36 -16.32 20.71
CA ASP A 142 -7.11 -17.23 19.82
C ASP A 142 -6.53 -17.61 18.44
N VAL A 143 -5.25 -17.40 18.15
CA VAL A 143 -4.64 -17.78 16.87
C VAL A 143 -3.26 -18.38 17.10
N PHE A 144 -3.17 -19.69 16.85
CA PHE A 144 -1.92 -20.43 16.80
C PHE A 144 -1.00 -19.86 15.70
N LEU A 145 0.07 -19.19 16.12
CA LEU A 145 1.23 -18.83 15.29
C LEU A 145 1.67 -19.96 14.34
N GLY A 146 1.52 -21.22 14.78
CA GLY A 146 1.92 -22.42 14.04
C GLY A 146 1.08 -22.76 12.80
N THR A 147 -0.15 -22.22 12.67
CA THR A 147 -1.06 -22.59 11.57
C THR A 147 -1.01 -21.60 10.41
N PHE A 148 -1.05 -20.28 10.67
CA PHE A 148 -1.21 -19.27 9.62
C PHE A 148 0.12 -18.78 9.03
N CYS A 149 1.18 -18.67 9.82
CA CYS A 149 2.48 -18.15 9.37
C CYS A 149 3.56 -19.22 9.26
N LYS A 150 3.15 -20.46 8.95
CA LYS A 150 4.07 -21.56 8.66
C LYS A 150 4.99 -21.15 7.49
N GLY A 151 6.30 -21.14 7.75
CA GLY A 151 7.30 -20.74 6.75
C GLY A 151 7.59 -19.23 6.67
N ALA A 152 7.24 -18.45 7.70
CA ALA A 152 7.73 -17.07 7.87
C ALA A 152 9.17 -17.01 8.43
N GLY A 153 9.70 -18.12 8.95
CA GLY A 153 11.04 -18.18 9.53
C GLY A 153 11.15 -17.36 10.82
N ILE A 154 10.23 -17.59 11.77
CA ILE A 154 10.19 -16.88 13.05
C ILE A 154 11.38 -17.32 13.91
N PRO A 155 12.30 -16.41 14.32
CA PRO A 155 13.40 -16.75 15.21
C PRO A 155 12.90 -17.26 16.56
N ALA A 156 13.55 -18.30 17.11
CA ALA A 156 13.19 -18.88 18.41
C ALA A 156 13.16 -17.83 19.54
N ALA A 157 14.13 -16.91 19.55
CA ALA A 157 14.18 -15.81 20.52
C ALA A 157 12.90 -14.95 20.55
N HIS A 158 12.22 -14.76 19.40
CA HIS A 158 10.96 -14.01 19.37
C HIS A 158 9.82 -14.76 20.07
N LEU A 159 9.86 -16.09 20.07
CA LEU A 159 8.91 -16.94 20.79
C LEU A 159 9.23 -17.02 22.29
N ASP A 160 10.53 -17.16 22.62
CA ASP A 160 10.99 -17.46 23.98
C ASP A 160 11.18 -16.21 24.85
N GLN A 161 11.77 -15.15 24.30
CA GLN A 161 12.11 -13.91 25.01
C GLN A 161 11.18 -12.74 24.64
N GLY A 162 10.53 -12.83 23.48
CA GLY A 162 9.79 -11.71 22.90
C GLY A 162 10.73 -10.66 22.30
N ILE A 163 10.14 -9.63 21.70
CA ILE A 163 10.88 -8.61 20.96
C ILE A 163 10.87 -7.32 21.80
N PRO A 164 12.03 -6.83 22.26
CA PRO A 164 12.08 -5.58 23.01
C PRO A 164 11.73 -4.40 22.10
N ASP A 165 11.22 -3.34 22.70
CA ASP A 165 10.93 -2.08 22.02
C ASP A 165 10.09 -2.17 20.74
N ALA A 166 9.18 -3.13 20.69
CA ALA A 166 8.28 -3.34 19.55
C ALA A 166 6.82 -3.30 19.99
N ASP A 167 5.97 -2.72 19.16
CA ASP A 167 4.50 -2.80 19.33
C ASP A 167 3.85 -3.70 18.28
N PHE A 168 4.59 -3.98 17.20
CA PHE A 168 4.24 -4.87 16.11
C PHE A 168 5.53 -5.45 15.49
N VAL A 169 5.51 -6.71 15.02
CA VAL A 169 6.62 -7.30 14.26
C VAL A 169 6.18 -7.77 12.87
N LEU A 170 6.96 -7.42 11.87
CA LEU A 170 6.78 -7.79 10.48
C LEU A 170 7.83 -8.83 10.06
N TYR A 171 7.39 -10.03 9.70
CA TYR A 171 8.22 -11.07 9.10
C TYR A 171 8.19 -10.94 7.58
N VAL A 172 9.34 -10.64 6.97
CA VAL A 172 9.42 -10.37 5.55
C VAL A 172 10.12 -11.51 4.82
N GLY A 173 9.49 -11.97 3.73
CA GLY A 173 10.03 -13.02 2.89
C GLY A 173 9.81 -12.76 1.40
N LEU A 174 10.17 -13.74 0.59
CA LEU A 174 9.98 -13.70 -0.86
C LEU A 174 9.07 -14.84 -1.32
N ALA A 175 8.32 -14.60 -2.38
CA ALA A 175 7.44 -15.58 -3.02
C ALA A 175 7.46 -15.42 -4.54
N ILE A 176 6.93 -16.43 -5.24
CA ILE A 176 6.74 -16.38 -6.69
C ILE A 176 5.47 -15.63 -7.11
N TYR A 177 4.61 -15.31 -6.14
CA TYR A 177 3.27 -14.79 -6.36
C TYR A 177 3.15 -13.35 -5.85
N LYS A 178 2.01 -12.71 -6.12
CA LYS A 178 1.79 -11.33 -5.67
C LYS A 178 1.91 -11.25 -4.14
N PRO A 179 2.20 -10.06 -3.59
CA PRO A 179 2.24 -9.89 -2.16
C PRO A 179 0.99 -10.45 -1.49
N ALA A 180 1.24 -11.20 -0.42
CA ALA A 180 0.19 -11.80 0.40
C ALA A 180 0.56 -11.55 1.85
N THR A 181 -0.33 -10.82 2.53
CA THR A 181 -0.20 -10.52 3.94
C THR A 181 -0.99 -11.50 4.78
N THR A 182 -0.37 -12.04 5.82
CA THR A 182 -1.03 -12.90 6.80
C THR A 182 -0.71 -12.38 8.18
N VAL A 183 -1.74 -12.04 8.96
CA VAL A 183 -1.57 -11.69 10.37
C VAL A 183 -1.29 -12.97 11.16
N CYS A 184 -0.19 -12.99 11.91
CA CYS A 184 0.30 -14.17 12.59
C CYS A 184 -0.15 -14.25 14.06
N SER A 185 -0.40 -13.11 14.70
CA SER A 185 -0.83 -13.05 16.10
C SER A 185 -1.64 -11.79 16.40
N TYR A 186 -2.45 -11.87 17.46
CA TYR A 186 -3.21 -10.75 18.02
C TYR A 186 -2.90 -10.61 19.52
N ASN A 187 -3.25 -9.49 20.16
CA ASN A 187 -3.26 -9.35 21.62
C ASN A 187 -4.68 -9.50 22.19
N ALA A 188 -4.84 -9.52 23.52
CA ALA A 188 -6.14 -9.72 24.18
C ALA A 188 -7.24 -8.76 23.68
N GLU A 189 -6.87 -7.55 23.28
CA GLU A 189 -7.78 -6.55 22.69
C GLU A 189 -8.05 -6.77 21.18
N LYS A 190 -7.65 -7.91 20.62
CA LYS A 190 -7.76 -8.29 19.20
C LYS A 190 -7.00 -7.37 18.24
N ARG A 191 -6.00 -6.63 18.74
CA ARG A 191 -5.08 -5.86 17.90
C ARG A 191 -4.04 -6.80 17.26
N PRO A 192 -3.80 -6.72 15.95
CA PRO A 192 -2.67 -7.42 15.33
C PRO A 192 -1.34 -7.06 16.00
N THR A 193 -0.55 -8.08 16.34
CA THR A 193 0.77 -7.92 16.95
C THR A 193 1.90 -8.41 16.07
N SER A 194 1.60 -9.23 15.07
CA SER A 194 2.57 -9.61 14.06
C SER A 194 1.95 -9.99 12.73
N ALA A 195 2.69 -9.82 11.63
CA ALA A 195 2.29 -10.31 10.31
C ALA A 195 3.48 -10.83 9.51
N SER A 196 3.19 -11.71 8.57
CA SER A 196 4.11 -12.19 7.54
C SER A 196 3.69 -11.60 6.20
N ILE A 197 4.64 -11.01 5.47
CA ILE A 197 4.44 -10.51 4.11
C ILE A 197 5.52 -11.09 3.21
N LYS A 198 5.10 -11.67 2.07
CA LYS A 198 6.02 -12.25 1.08
C LYS A 198 5.94 -11.45 -0.22
N PHE A 199 7.07 -10.93 -0.70
CA PHE A 199 7.12 -10.11 -1.90
C PHE A 199 7.65 -10.87 -3.11
N ARG A 200 7.19 -10.48 -4.29
CA ARG A 200 7.68 -11.04 -5.55
C ARG A 200 8.95 -10.32 -5.99
N PRO A 201 10.06 -11.02 -6.25
CA PRO A 201 11.30 -10.37 -6.65
C PRO A 201 11.16 -9.47 -7.88
N ARG A 202 10.37 -9.86 -8.88
CA ARG A 202 10.20 -9.05 -10.11
C ARG A 202 9.55 -7.70 -9.89
N ASP A 203 8.76 -7.56 -8.83
CA ASP A 203 8.01 -6.33 -8.53
C ASP A 203 8.88 -5.34 -7.73
N ILE A 204 9.99 -5.81 -7.13
CA ILE A 204 10.94 -4.97 -6.38
C ILE A 204 11.61 -3.98 -7.35
N ALA A 205 11.19 -2.73 -7.24
CA ALA A 205 11.74 -1.60 -7.98
C ALA A 205 11.78 -0.37 -7.08
N ASP A 206 12.82 0.45 -7.26
CA ASP A 206 12.99 1.73 -6.56
C ASP A 206 12.02 2.77 -7.10
N THR A 207 10.75 2.61 -6.77
CA THR A 207 9.65 3.43 -7.26
C THR A 207 8.71 3.79 -6.12
N ARG A 208 8.05 4.94 -6.27
CA ARG A 208 6.95 5.32 -5.38
C ARG A 208 5.87 4.25 -5.37
N HIS A 209 5.48 3.75 -6.54
CA HIS A 209 4.40 2.78 -6.68
C HIS A 209 4.68 1.50 -5.87
N PHE A 210 5.86 0.91 -6.00
CA PHE A 210 6.19 -0.30 -5.23
C PHE A 210 6.31 -0.02 -3.73
N THR A 211 6.85 1.13 -3.33
CA THR A 211 6.85 1.56 -1.92
C THR A 211 5.43 1.64 -1.34
N ARG A 212 4.45 2.09 -2.14
CA ARG A 212 3.04 2.12 -1.73
C ARG A 212 2.39 0.75 -1.69
N ILE A 213 2.77 -0.17 -2.57
CA ILE A 213 2.36 -1.58 -2.46
C ILE A 213 2.88 -2.16 -1.13
N VAL A 214 4.14 -1.94 -0.77
CA VAL A 214 4.67 -2.43 0.51
C VAL A 214 3.90 -1.84 1.70
N ALA A 215 3.56 -0.55 1.67
CA ALA A 215 2.74 0.08 2.70
C ALA A 215 1.30 -0.47 2.75
N HIS A 216 0.68 -0.72 1.60
CA HIS A 216 -0.64 -1.35 1.53
C HIS A 216 -0.65 -2.72 2.24
N GLU A 217 0.35 -3.56 1.95
CA GLU A 217 0.48 -4.87 2.57
C GLU A 217 0.74 -4.75 4.09
N ILE A 218 1.58 -3.81 4.52
CA ILE A 218 1.75 -3.51 5.95
C ILE A 218 0.41 -3.09 6.57
N GLY A 219 -0.41 -2.30 5.85
CA GLY A 219 -1.75 -1.90 6.28
C GLY A 219 -2.68 -3.08 6.56
N HIS A 220 -2.68 -4.11 5.70
CA HIS A 220 -3.39 -5.36 5.99
C HIS A 220 -2.88 -6.03 7.28
N GLY A 221 -1.56 -6.06 7.45
CA GLY A 221 -0.89 -6.63 8.63
C GLY A 221 -1.25 -5.92 9.93
N LEU A 222 -1.45 -4.61 9.86
CA LEU A 222 -1.81 -3.76 11.00
C LEU A 222 -3.29 -3.81 11.37
N GLY A 223 -4.16 -4.38 10.53
CA GLY A 223 -5.57 -4.55 10.89
C GLY A 223 -6.57 -4.16 9.81
N PHE A 224 -6.13 -3.72 8.62
CA PHE A 224 -7.05 -3.59 7.50
C PHE A 224 -7.32 -4.97 6.87
N ASN A 225 -7.91 -5.89 7.62
CA ASN A 225 -8.15 -7.27 7.20
C ASN A 225 -9.57 -7.72 7.59
N SER A 226 -10.00 -8.86 7.05
CA SER A 226 -11.36 -9.38 7.27
C SER A 226 -11.69 -9.68 8.73
N ARG A 227 -10.71 -9.97 9.59
CA ARG A 227 -10.96 -10.26 11.01
C ARG A 227 -11.28 -8.98 11.80
N VAL A 228 -10.54 -7.90 11.55
CA VAL A 228 -10.69 -6.64 12.30
C VAL A 228 -11.76 -5.76 11.66
N ILE A 229 -11.63 -5.45 10.36
CA ILE A 229 -12.61 -4.62 9.63
C ILE A 229 -13.94 -5.34 9.50
N GLY A 230 -13.94 -6.67 9.37
CA GLY A 230 -15.16 -7.47 9.28
C GLY A 230 -15.84 -7.77 10.61
N SER A 231 -15.33 -7.23 11.73
CA SER A 231 -15.98 -7.39 13.02
C SER A 231 -17.35 -6.69 13.03
N ARG A 232 -18.29 -7.21 13.82
CA ARG A 232 -19.65 -6.65 13.96
C ARG A 232 -19.67 -5.19 14.43
N GLU A 233 -18.60 -4.73 15.08
CA GLU A 233 -18.46 -3.36 15.59
C GLU A 233 -18.09 -2.37 14.48
N MET A 234 -17.42 -2.85 13.42
CA MET A 234 -16.89 -2.05 12.32
C MET A 234 -17.78 -2.11 11.08
N LEU A 235 -18.24 -3.31 10.72
CA LEU A 235 -18.90 -3.57 9.44
C LEU A 235 -20.43 -3.56 9.58
N THR A 236 -21.10 -2.88 8.66
CA THR A 236 -22.55 -2.95 8.49
C THR A 236 -22.89 -3.44 7.10
N ILE A 237 -23.86 -4.35 7.03
CA ILE A 237 -24.44 -4.83 5.78
C ILE A 237 -25.56 -3.87 5.39
N VAL A 238 -25.45 -3.27 4.23
CA VAL A 238 -26.44 -2.37 3.64
C VAL A 238 -27.06 -3.07 2.45
N THR A 239 -28.36 -3.35 2.53
CA THR A 239 -29.12 -3.87 1.40
C THR A 239 -29.67 -2.69 0.62
N ASP A 240 -29.20 -2.53 -0.62
CA ASP A 240 -29.80 -1.57 -1.54
C ASP A 240 -30.72 -2.34 -2.50
N GLY A 241 -32.03 -2.05 -2.44
CA GLY A 241 -33.08 -2.79 -3.14
C GLY A 241 -32.90 -2.90 -4.66
N ASN A 242 -32.06 -2.03 -5.26
CA ASN A 242 -31.73 -2.08 -6.69
C ASN A 242 -30.30 -2.58 -7.00
N TYR A 243 -29.41 -2.64 -6.01
CA TYR A 243 -27.96 -2.85 -6.23
C TYR A 243 -27.34 -3.96 -5.38
N GLY A 244 -28.17 -4.72 -4.67
CA GLY A 244 -27.77 -5.91 -3.92
C GLY A 244 -27.14 -5.57 -2.56
N VAL A 245 -26.36 -6.52 -2.04
CA VAL A 245 -25.70 -6.39 -0.73
C VAL A 245 -24.46 -5.53 -0.87
N GLN A 246 -24.30 -4.53 0.00
CA GLN A 246 -23.12 -3.69 0.13
C GLN A 246 -22.59 -3.75 1.57
N TYR A 247 -21.28 -3.59 1.72
CA TYR A 247 -20.62 -3.57 3.02
C TYR A 247 -20.02 -2.19 3.27
N GLU A 248 -20.28 -1.63 4.44
CA GLU A 248 -19.80 -0.30 4.83
C GLU A 248 -19.12 -0.33 6.20
N VAL A 249 -18.03 0.41 6.31
CA VAL A 249 -17.44 0.79 7.61
C VAL A 249 -18.18 2.03 8.11
N ARG A 250 -19.00 1.89 9.16
CA ARG A 250 -19.96 2.94 9.61
C ARG A 250 -19.64 3.57 10.97
N ARG A 251 -18.36 3.59 11.35
CA ARG A 251 -17.90 4.22 12.60
C ARG A 251 -17.98 5.74 12.49
N THR A 252 -18.28 6.44 13.59
CA THR A 252 -18.51 7.91 13.59
C THR A 252 -17.42 8.68 12.88
N LEU A 253 -16.15 8.37 13.16
CA LEU A 253 -14.99 9.01 12.52
C LEU A 253 -14.88 8.69 11.03
N MET A 254 -15.21 7.46 10.63
CA MET A 254 -15.26 7.10 9.21
C MET A 254 -16.34 7.89 8.49
N VAL A 255 -17.53 8.00 9.09
CA VAL A 255 -18.64 8.79 8.53
C VAL A 255 -18.23 10.25 8.36
N GLU A 256 -17.59 10.84 9.36
CA GLU A 256 -17.04 12.20 9.28
C GLU A 256 -16.07 12.36 8.09
N LYS A 257 -15.06 11.49 7.97
CA LYS A 257 -14.05 11.60 6.91
C LYS A 257 -14.59 11.30 5.51
N VAL A 258 -15.59 10.43 5.40
CA VAL A 258 -16.32 10.23 4.14
C VAL A 258 -17.10 11.50 3.77
N ARG A 259 -17.84 12.09 4.71
CA ARG A 259 -18.61 13.32 4.47
C ARG A 259 -17.70 14.47 4.02
N GLU A 260 -16.56 14.65 4.70
CA GLU A 260 -15.55 15.65 4.36
C GLU A 260 -14.93 15.42 2.98
N HIS A 261 -14.56 14.17 2.65
CA HIS A 261 -13.90 13.87 1.38
C HIS A 261 -14.84 14.07 0.20
N TYR A 262 -16.05 13.51 0.26
CA TYR A 262 -16.98 13.51 -0.88
C TYR A 262 -17.93 14.72 -0.91
N ASP A 263 -17.93 15.60 0.10
CA ASP A 263 -18.95 16.64 0.28
C ASP A 263 -20.39 16.08 0.23
N CYS A 264 -20.63 15.06 1.06
CA CYS A 264 -21.93 14.39 1.10
C CYS A 264 -22.44 14.27 2.55
N PRO A 265 -23.27 15.21 3.04
CA PRO A 265 -23.77 15.19 4.43
C PRO A 265 -24.59 13.93 4.79
N THR A 266 -25.20 13.28 3.79
CA THR A 266 -26.02 12.07 3.99
C THR A 266 -25.22 10.76 3.91
N ALA A 267 -23.90 10.82 3.72
CA ALA A 267 -23.07 9.62 3.70
C ALA A 267 -23.11 8.90 5.06
N THR A 268 -23.13 7.57 4.99
CA THR A 268 -23.36 6.68 6.14
C THR A 268 -22.14 5.84 6.53
N GLY A 269 -21.11 5.81 5.70
CA GLY A 269 -19.89 5.04 5.92
C GLY A 269 -19.07 4.92 4.63
N MET A 270 -17.96 4.21 4.73
CA MET A 270 -17.09 3.94 3.59
C MET A 270 -17.37 2.54 3.04
N LYS A 271 -17.66 2.45 1.74
CA LYS A 271 -17.95 1.18 1.07
C LYS A 271 -16.69 0.32 0.93
N LEU A 272 -16.84 -0.98 1.12
CA LEU A 272 -15.81 -1.97 0.83
C LEU A 272 -16.03 -2.65 -0.52
N GLU A 273 -14.92 -3.09 -1.11
CA GLU A 273 -14.90 -3.85 -2.35
C GLU A 273 -15.62 -5.20 -2.20
N LYS A 274 -16.29 -5.66 -3.25
CA LYS A 274 -17.00 -6.95 -3.26
C LYS A 274 -16.89 -7.63 -4.63
N ASP A 275 -16.95 -8.96 -4.65
CA ASP A 275 -17.09 -9.68 -5.93
C ASP A 275 -18.54 -9.78 -6.41
N ALA A 276 -18.71 -10.36 -7.59
CA ALA A 276 -20.00 -10.67 -8.19
C ALA A 276 -20.86 -11.65 -7.36
N GLN A 277 -20.27 -12.38 -6.41
CA GLN A 277 -20.99 -13.24 -5.46
C GLN A 277 -21.36 -12.49 -4.17
N HIS A 278 -21.09 -11.17 -4.09
CA HIS A 278 -21.28 -10.31 -2.93
C HIS A 278 -20.43 -10.69 -1.72
N TYR A 279 -19.28 -11.35 -1.93
CA TYR A 279 -18.29 -11.49 -0.86
C TYR A 279 -17.42 -10.24 -0.81
N TYR A 280 -17.30 -9.62 0.37
CA TYR A 280 -16.46 -8.43 0.52
C TYR A 280 -14.99 -8.79 0.68
N TYR A 281 -14.13 -7.91 0.20
CA TYR A 281 -12.70 -7.94 0.42
C TYR A 281 -12.30 -6.81 1.36
N PRO A 282 -11.23 -6.98 2.16
CA PRO A 282 -10.74 -5.92 3.03
C PRO A 282 -10.00 -4.86 2.22
N HIS A 283 -10.73 -4.19 1.32
CA HIS A 283 -10.29 -3.05 0.56
C HIS A 283 -11.43 -2.03 0.47
N PHE A 284 -11.11 -0.75 0.35
CA PHE A 284 -12.11 0.23 -0.02
C PHE A 284 -12.58 -0.01 -1.46
N ASP A 285 -13.89 0.19 -1.68
CA ASP A 285 -14.49 0.14 -3.00
C ASP A 285 -13.72 1.04 -3.97
N ARG A 286 -13.15 0.44 -5.02
CA ARG A 286 -12.25 1.16 -5.92
C ARG A 286 -12.96 2.20 -6.76
N ARG A 287 -14.25 2.03 -7.08
CA ARG A 287 -15.01 3.04 -7.83
C ARG A 287 -14.97 4.38 -7.10
N ILE A 288 -15.16 4.38 -5.78
CA ILE A 288 -15.17 5.63 -4.99
C ILE A 288 -13.79 6.00 -4.43
N ALA A 289 -12.85 5.07 -4.36
CA ALA A 289 -11.54 5.26 -3.72
C ALA A 289 -10.34 4.84 -4.58
N LYS A 290 -10.41 4.97 -5.92
CA LYS A 290 -9.45 4.42 -6.90
C LYS A 290 -7.97 4.61 -6.55
N ASP A 291 -7.65 5.80 -6.04
CA ASP A 291 -6.29 6.27 -5.75
C ASP A 291 -5.94 6.21 -4.25
N GLU A 292 -6.77 5.55 -3.43
CA GLU A 292 -6.59 5.40 -1.99
C GLU A 292 -5.62 4.24 -1.68
N LEU A 293 -4.82 4.36 -0.61
CA LEU A 293 -3.83 3.35 -0.20
C LEU A 293 -4.43 1.95 -0.09
N MET A 294 -5.57 1.79 0.58
CA MET A 294 -6.26 0.52 0.82
C MET A 294 -7.30 0.18 -0.26
N SER A 295 -7.22 0.81 -1.43
CA SER A 295 -7.97 0.39 -2.61
C SER A 295 -7.28 -0.80 -3.30
N PRO A 296 -8.02 -1.71 -3.94
CA PRO A 296 -7.45 -2.78 -4.75
C PRO A 296 -6.52 -2.21 -5.83
N TYR A 297 -5.33 -2.77 -5.99
CA TYR A 297 -4.33 -2.30 -6.94
C TYR A 297 -4.05 -3.30 -8.08
N SER A 298 -3.38 -2.83 -9.13
CA SER A 298 -2.74 -3.70 -10.14
C SER A 298 -1.24 -3.45 -10.21
N GLY A 299 -0.55 -4.15 -11.11
CA GLY A 299 0.86 -3.89 -11.39
C GLY A 299 1.13 -2.63 -12.22
N SER A 300 0.13 -1.77 -12.44
CA SER A 300 0.29 -0.49 -13.15
C SER A 300 0.27 0.68 -12.16
N SER A 301 0.98 1.75 -12.51
CA SER A 301 1.08 2.97 -11.71
C SER A 301 -0.27 3.46 -11.19
N ASN A 302 -0.35 3.79 -9.90
CA ASN A 302 -1.55 4.30 -9.23
C ASN A 302 -1.20 5.28 -8.10
N GLY A 303 -2.20 6.03 -7.62
CA GLY A 303 -2.05 6.99 -6.54
C GLY A 303 -1.66 6.36 -5.21
N MET A 304 -2.43 5.39 -4.70
CA MET A 304 -2.25 4.75 -3.39
C MET A 304 -1.91 5.75 -2.26
N PHE A 305 -2.68 6.84 -2.21
CA PHE A 305 -2.52 7.90 -1.23
C PHE A 305 -2.96 7.42 0.14
N TYR A 306 -2.15 7.66 1.17
CA TYR A 306 -2.48 7.35 2.55
C TYR A 306 -3.39 8.47 3.10
N THR A 307 -4.67 8.39 2.76
CA THR A 307 -5.62 9.47 3.01
C THR A 307 -6.19 9.45 4.44
N ALA A 308 -6.98 10.47 4.76
CA ALA A 308 -7.80 10.51 5.97
C ALA A 308 -8.78 9.33 6.07
N LEU A 309 -9.17 8.69 4.95
CA LEU A 309 -10.06 7.53 4.95
C LEU A 309 -9.39 6.30 5.57
N THR A 310 -8.19 5.93 5.10
CA THR A 310 -7.43 4.83 5.73
C THR A 310 -7.08 5.13 7.18
N LEU A 311 -6.73 6.37 7.50
CA LEU A 311 -6.45 6.78 8.88
C LEU A 311 -7.67 6.65 9.78
N ALA A 312 -8.84 7.08 9.30
CA ALA A 312 -10.10 6.89 9.99
C ALA A 312 -10.43 5.41 10.18
N ALA A 313 -10.14 4.54 9.21
CA ALA A 313 -10.34 3.10 9.37
C ALA A 313 -9.48 2.54 10.50
N PHE A 314 -8.19 2.86 10.53
CA PHE A 314 -7.29 2.42 11.60
C PHE A 314 -7.69 2.95 12.97
N GLU A 315 -7.98 4.24 13.11
CA GLU A 315 -8.39 4.80 14.40
C GLU A 315 -9.75 4.24 14.85
N SER A 316 -10.64 3.97 13.91
CA SER A 316 -11.96 3.39 14.20
C SER A 316 -11.91 1.97 14.78
N THR A 317 -10.80 1.23 14.58
CA THR A 317 -10.57 -0.07 15.23
C THR A 317 -10.40 0.04 16.75
N GLY A 318 -10.12 1.24 17.27
CA GLY A 318 -9.74 1.46 18.66
C GLY A 318 -8.30 1.05 19.00
N HIS A 319 -7.56 0.46 18.06
CA HIS A 319 -6.18 0.02 18.27
C HIS A 319 -5.14 1.12 18.09
N TYR A 320 -5.47 2.15 17.30
CA TYR A 320 -4.55 3.19 16.89
C TYR A 320 -5.16 4.58 17.12
N LYS A 321 -4.29 5.57 17.26
CA LYS A 321 -4.64 6.99 17.15
C LYS A 321 -3.98 7.56 15.92
N ALA A 322 -4.75 8.10 14.98
CA ALA A 322 -4.23 8.61 13.73
C ALA A 322 -3.72 10.05 13.86
N VAL A 323 -2.70 10.38 13.07
CA VAL A 323 -2.14 11.73 12.92
C VAL A 323 -2.66 12.32 11.61
N PHE A 324 -3.88 12.86 11.64
CA PHE A 324 -4.57 13.36 10.43
C PHE A 324 -3.84 14.50 9.71
N SER A 325 -2.97 15.26 10.38
CA SER A 325 -2.13 16.28 9.73
C SER A 325 -1.12 15.71 8.73
N LYS A 326 -0.87 14.40 8.77
CA LYS A 326 -0.02 13.66 7.82
C LYS A 326 -0.83 12.96 6.72
N ALA A 327 -2.16 13.13 6.70
CA ALA A 327 -3.02 12.58 5.66
C ALA A 327 -2.66 13.14 4.30
N GLU A 328 -2.61 12.27 3.29
CA GLU A 328 -2.43 12.70 1.90
C GLU A 328 -3.77 13.05 1.26
N ASN A 329 -3.73 14.01 0.33
CA ASN A 329 -4.90 14.42 -0.42
C ASN A 329 -5.07 13.54 -1.66
N MET A 330 -6.23 12.89 -1.76
CA MET A 330 -6.67 12.21 -2.98
C MET A 330 -7.64 13.13 -3.75
N SER A 331 -7.38 13.34 -5.03
CA SER A 331 -8.27 14.11 -5.92
C SER A 331 -9.53 13.33 -6.29
N TRP A 332 -9.39 12.02 -6.45
CA TRP A 332 -10.48 11.11 -6.80
C TRP A 332 -11.64 11.21 -5.80
N GLY A 333 -12.85 11.46 -6.29
CA GLY A 333 -14.08 11.56 -5.50
C GLY A 333 -14.19 12.83 -4.64
N ARG A 334 -13.17 13.69 -4.61
CA ARG A 334 -13.17 14.85 -3.71
C ARG A 334 -14.27 15.83 -4.10
N ASN A 335 -15.13 16.18 -3.15
CA ASN A 335 -16.29 17.05 -3.34
C ASN A 335 -17.25 16.60 -4.47
N ALA A 336 -17.32 15.29 -4.76
CA ALA A 336 -18.14 14.78 -5.85
C ALA A 336 -19.65 14.79 -5.55
N GLY A 337 -20.04 15.00 -4.28
CA GLY A 337 -21.41 15.01 -3.81
C GLY A 337 -22.00 13.61 -3.60
N CYS A 338 -23.20 13.56 -3.03
CA CYS A 338 -23.84 12.31 -2.65
C CYS A 338 -24.20 11.37 -3.80
N ASP A 339 -24.49 11.93 -4.97
CA ASP A 339 -24.82 11.14 -6.16
C ASP A 339 -23.68 10.21 -6.56
N PHE A 340 -22.43 10.70 -6.45
CA PHE A 340 -21.25 9.90 -6.72
C PHE A 340 -21.19 8.65 -5.84
N LEU A 341 -21.61 8.73 -4.58
CA LEU A 341 -21.61 7.57 -3.67
C LEU A 341 -22.79 6.62 -3.90
N LYS A 342 -23.93 7.12 -4.37
CA LYS A 342 -25.20 6.36 -4.44
C LYS A 342 -25.47 5.75 -5.81
N LYS A 343 -25.13 6.43 -6.90
CA LYS A 343 -25.44 6.02 -8.27
C LYS A 343 -24.31 5.20 -8.87
N LYS A 344 -24.62 4.31 -9.81
CA LYS A 344 -23.60 3.75 -10.70
C LYS A 344 -23.20 4.80 -11.73
N CYS A 345 -21.98 4.73 -12.24
CA CYS A 345 -21.52 5.67 -13.28
C CYS A 345 -22.30 5.58 -14.60
N ARG A 346 -22.96 4.44 -14.89
CA ARG A 346 -23.87 4.31 -16.05
C ARG A 346 -25.18 5.08 -15.88
N ASP A 347 -25.62 5.22 -14.64
CA ASP A 347 -26.87 5.89 -14.26
C ASP A 347 -26.63 7.36 -13.89
N ASP A 348 -25.38 7.82 -13.98
CA ASP A 348 -24.96 9.17 -13.67
C ASP A 348 -24.63 9.93 -14.95
N GLU A 349 -24.78 11.26 -14.90
CA GLU A 349 -24.33 12.09 -16.00
C GLU A 349 -22.80 12.14 -15.94
N LEU A 350 -22.11 11.27 -16.70
CA LEU A 350 -20.64 11.20 -16.71
C LEU A 350 -19.98 12.56 -16.94
N SER A 351 -20.67 13.47 -17.63
CA SER A 351 -20.27 14.86 -17.86
C SER A 351 -20.02 15.65 -16.56
N LYS A 352 -20.66 15.27 -15.44
CA LYS A 352 -20.49 15.86 -14.12
C LYS A 352 -19.15 15.50 -13.48
N TYR A 353 -18.55 14.37 -13.87
CA TYR A 353 -17.32 13.85 -13.26
C TYR A 353 -16.20 13.67 -14.29
N LYS A 354 -16.03 14.63 -15.20
CA LYS A 354 -15.02 14.57 -16.30
C LYS A 354 -13.57 14.38 -15.82
N ASP A 355 -13.27 14.74 -14.58
CA ASP A 355 -11.93 14.54 -14.00
C ASP A 355 -11.71 13.11 -13.46
N MET A 356 -12.77 12.31 -13.35
CA MET A 356 -12.74 10.91 -12.90
C MET A 356 -13.07 9.94 -14.02
N PHE A 357 -14.16 10.18 -14.73
CA PHE A 357 -14.66 9.32 -15.79
C PHE A 357 -14.39 9.92 -17.17
N CYS A 358 -13.91 9.09 -18.08
CA CYS A 358 -13.58 9.48 -19.45
C CYS A 358 -14.67 9.08 -20.45
N ASP A 359 -14.71 9.76 -21.59
CA ASP A 359 -15.58 9.37 -22.70
C ASP A 359 -14.99 8.15 -23.43
N ILE A 360 -15.74 7.04 -23.45
CA ILE A 360 -15.36 5.81 -24.16
C ILE A 360 -15.13 6.01 -25.66
N LYS A 361 -15.74 7.03 -26.25
CA LYS A 361 -15.56 7.40 -27.68
C LYS A 361 -14.35 8.29 -27.90
N SER A 362 -13.66 8.72 -26.84
CA SER A 362 -12.49 9.59 -26.93
C SER A 362 -11.40 8.94 -27.77
N THR A 363 -11.02 9.62 -28.85
CA THR A 363 -9.87 9.29 -29.71
C THR A 363 -8.63 10.10 -29.33
N GLU A 364 -8.69 10.84 -28.21
CA GLU A 364 -7.59 11.64 -27.71
C GLU A 364 -6.31 10.80 -27.54
N PRO A 365 -5.13 11.42 -27.70
CA PRO A 365 -3.84 10.77 -27.45
C PRO A 365 -3.68 10.41 -25.97
N LEU A 366 -2.45 10.19 -25.51
CA LEU A 366 -2.19 9.87 -24.11
C LEU A 366 -2.74 10.96 -23.20
N GLN A 367 -3.47 10.56 -22.15
CA GLN A 367 -4.07 11.45 -21.16
C GLN A 367 -3.48 11.16 -19.78
N CYS A 368 -3.52 12.14 -18.88
CA CYS A 368 -3.08 11.90 -17.50
C CYS A 368 -4.04 10.99 -16.75
N THR A 369 -3.49 10.06 -15.98
CA THR A 369 -4.24 9.40 -14.90
C THR A 369 -4.65 10.43 -13.85
N SER A 370 -5.73 10.14 -13.11
CA SER A 370 -6.27 11.01 -12.04
C SER A 370 -5.24 11.37 -10.97
N ASP A 371 -4.31 10.46 -10.71
CA ASP A 371 -3.22 10.60 -9.74
C ASP A 371 -1.97 11.31 -10.30
N ARG A 372 -1.94 11.59 -11.62
CA ARG A 372 -0.85 12.24 -12.35
C ARG A 372 0.50 11.49 -12.30
N PHE A 373 0.53 10.20 -11.97
CA PHE A 373 1.78 9.41 -11.97
C PHE A 373 2.06 8.70 -13.31
N ALA A 374 1.10 8.71 -14.24
CA ALA A 374 1.26 8.06 -15.52
C ALA A 374 0.44 8.73 -16.62
N LEU A 375 0.83 8.43 -17.85
CA LEU A 375 0.01 8.60 -19.04
C LEU A 375 -0.82 7.33 -19.28
N GLY A 376 -2.02 7.51 -19.80
CA GLY A 376 -2.99 6.45 -20.00
C GLY A 376 -3.93 6.71 -21.16
N LYS A 377 -4.88 5.80 -21.34
CA LYS A 377 -5.98 5.94 -22.31
C LYS A 377 -7.31 5.60 -21.65
N CYS A 378 -8.38 6.18 -22.17
CA CYS A 378 -9.72 5.81 -21.73
C CYS A 378 -9.98 4.32 -21.99
N SER A 379 -10.54 3.63 -21.00
CA SER A 379 -11.02 2.27 -21.21
C SER A 379 -12.16 2.27 -22.24
N LYS A 380 -11.98 1.51 -23.34
CA LYS A 380 -12.84 1.56 -24.53
C LYS A 380 -14.20 0.87 -24.38
N THR A 381 -14.43 0.18 -23.27
CA THR A 381 -15.64 -0.59 -23.07
C THR A 381 -16.14 -0.39 -21.64
N TRP A 382 -17.47 -0.32 -21.51
CA TRP A 382 -18.16 -0.43 -20.22
C TRP A 382 -18.05 -1.85 -19.63
N LYS A 383 -17.66 -2.84 -20.44
CA LYS A 383 -17.31 -4.20 -20.01
C LYS A 383 -15.89 -4.46 -20.44
N SER A 384 -14.94 -4.64 -19.54
CA SER A 384 -13.60 -5.01 -20.02
C SER A 384 -13.57 -6.36 -20.71
N ASP A 385 -12.57 -6.57 -21.56
CA ASP A 385 -12.17 -7.87 -22.10
C ASP A 385 -11.61 -8.86 -21.03
N ALA A 386 -12.19 -8.89 -19.82
CA ALA A 386 -11.78 -9.72 -18.70
C ALA A 386 -12.77 -10.88 -18.50
N LEU A 387 -12.55 -11.99 -19.22
CA LEU A 387 -13.19 -13.26 -18.89
C LEU A 387 -12.76 -13.74 -17.48
N LYS A 388 -13.76 -13.98 -16.62
CA LYS A 388 -13.87 -14.94 -15.49
C LYS A 388 -13.07 -14.66 -14.20
N TRP A 389 -13.79 -14.20 -13.16
CA TRP A 389 -13.34 -14.02 -11.77
C TRP A 389 -13.27 -15.29 -10.91
N GLN A 390 -13.88 -16.39 -11.31
CA GLN A 390 -14.14 -17.54 -10.44
C GLN A 390 -12.91 -18.39 -10.03
N HIS A 391 -11.68 -17.98 -10.37
CA HIS A 391 -10.47 -18.76 -10.06
C HIS A 391 -9.33 -18.00 -9.34
N CYS A 392 -9.50 -16.72 -8.98
CA CYS A 392 -8.34 -15.86 -8.65
C CYS A 392 -8.08 -15.57 -7.16
N LEU A 393 -8.91 -16.04 -6.23
CA LEU A 393 -8.55 -15.99 -4.80
C LEU A 393 -7.47 -17.02 -4.44
N PHE A 394 -7.26 -18.02 -5.29
CA PHE A 394 -6.36 -19.15 -5.01
C PHE A 394 -5.24 -19.39 -6.05
N ASN A 395 -5.27 -18.73 -7.23
CA ASN A 395 -4.23 -18.89 -8.27
C ASN A 395 -3.38 -17.63 -8.50
N GLN A 396 -2.69 -17.21 -7.45
CA GLN A 396 -1.25 -16.95 -7.36
C GLN A 396 -0.40 -16.40 -8.56
N ARG A 397 -0.59 -16.76 -9.85
CA ARG A 397 0.34 -16.29 -10.92
C ARG A 397 0.15 -14.83 -11.35
N ASP A 398 -1.06 -14.36 -11.54
CA ASP A 398 -1.34 -12.96 -11.88
C ASP A 398 -2.61 -12.53 -11.16
N GLY A 399 -2.49 -11.53 -10.29
CA GLY A 399 -3.66 -10.99 -9.56
C GLY A 399 -4.69 -10.33 -10.49
N PRO A 400 -5.72 -9.67 -9.93
CA PRO A 400 -6.95 -9.38 -10.64
C PRO A 400 -6.73 -8.60 -11.94
N LYS A 401 -7.54 -8.92 -12.96
CA LYS A 401 -7.73 -8.02 -14.11
C LYS A 401 -8.56 -6.83 -13.62
N MET A 402 -7.98 -5.63 -13.70
CA MET A 402 -8.40 -4.34 -13.11
C MET A 402 -9.88 -3.91 -13.23
N ALA A 403 -10.70 -4.61 -13.99
CA ALA A 403 -11.86 -3.99 -14.61
C ALA A 403 -13.22 -4.28 -13.98
N GLU A 404 -13.34 -5.28 -13.10
CA GLU A 404 -14.55 -5.39 -12.26
C GLU A 404 -14.44 -4.57 -10.97
N LEU A 405 -13.27 -3.99 -10.68
CA LEU A 405 -13.04 -3.17 -9.49
C LEU A 405 -13.56 -1.74 -9.68
N ASP A 406 -13.59 -1.23 -10.91
CA ASP A 406 -14.08 0.13 -11.18
C ASP A 406 -15.61 0.15 -11.44
N ASP A 407 -16.37 -0.90 -11.08
CA ASP A 407 -17.82 -1.00 -11.29
C ASP A 407 -18.25 -0.67 -12.74
N GLU A 408 -17.47 -1.16 -13.71
CA GLU A 408 -17.73 -0.94 -15.14
C GLU A 408 -17.62 0.54 -15.59
N CYS A 409 -17.05 1.43 -14.77
CA CYS A 409 -16.89 2.85 -15.08
C CYS A 409 -15.70 3.14 -16.01
N PRO A 410 -15.88 4.00 -17.04
CA PRO A 410 -14.80 4.33 -17.94
C PRO A 410 -13.82 5.29 -17.29
N ILE A 411 -12.55 4.88 -17.16
CA ILE A 411 -11.48 5.68 -16.55
C ILE A 411 -10.25 5.73 -17.44
N ILE A 412 -9.40 6.74 -17.24
CA ILE A 412 -8.07 6.75 -17.84
C ILE A 412 -7.21 5.68 -17.17
N LYS A 413 -6.97 4.58 -17.87
CA LYS A 413 -6.12 3.48 -17.41
C LYS A 413 -4.67 3.75 -17.82
N PRO A 414 -3.71 3.67 -16.89
CA PRO A 414 -2.28 3.77 -17.23
C PRO A 414 -1.92 2.66 -18.21
N LEU A 415 -1.07 2.98 -19.19
CA LEU A 415 -0.52 1.97 -20.08
C LEU A 415 0.76 1.38 -19.48
N VAL A 416 1.09 0.17 -19.93
CA VAL A 416 2.34 -0.47 -19.55
C VAL A 416 3.49 0.37 -20.12
N ARG A 417 4.47 0.73 -19.28
CA ARG A 417 5.65 1.57 -19.60
C ARG A 417 5.39 3.08 -19.73
N THR A 418 4.21 3.59 -19.36
CA THR A 418 3.92 5.03 -19.46
C THR A 418 3.88 5.73 -18.10
N SER A 419 4.60 5.21 -17.11
CA SER A 419 4.78 5.88 -15.81
C SER A 419 5.69 7.09 -15.97
N CYS A 420 5.37 8.20 -15.29
CA CYS A 420 6.22 9.38 -15.28
C CYS A 420 7.49 9.21 -14.46
N GLU A 421 7.57 8.18 -13.61
CA GLU A 421 8.73 7.91 -12.77
C GLU A 421 9.86 7.19 -13.52
N SER A 422 9.50 6.18 -14.34
CA SER A 422 10.47 5.26 -14.96
C SER A 422 10.00 4.70 -16.31
N GLY A 423 8.99 5.32 -16.93
CA GLY A 423 8.44 4.88 -18.20
C GLY A 423 9.39 5.04 -19.38
N ASP A 424 9.02 4.42 -20.50
CA ASP A 424 9.74 4.52 -21.76
C ASP A 424 9.34 5.79 -22.52
N VAL A 425 10.25 6.76 -22.55
CA VAL A 425 10.05 8.05 -23.24
C VAL A 425 9.79 7.90 -24.75
N THR A 426 10.21 6.78 -25.38
CA THR A 426 9.96 6.60 -26.83
C THR A 426 8.49 6.39 -27.15
N VAL A 427 7.68 5.97 -26.16
CA VAL A 427 6.23 5.85 -26.29
C VAL A 427 5.46 6.99 -25.62
N MET A 428 6.16 8.01 -25.09
CA MET A 428 5.59 9.19 -24.44
C MET A 428 6.18 10.48 -25.06
N PRO A 429 5.80 10.85 -26.30
CA PRO A 429 6.41 11.96 -27.01
C PRO A 429 6.37 13.27 -26.21
N GLY A 430 7.53 13.95 -26.10
CA GLY A 430 7.67 15.21 -25.37
C GLY A 430 7.74 15.06 -23.85
N SER A 431 7.79 13.83 -23.32
CA SER A 431 7.87 13.57 -21.89
C SER A 431 9.30 13.46 -21.38
N ILE A 432 9.51 13.92 -20.15
CA ILE A 432 10.69 13.69 -19.32
C ILE A 432 10.26 12.80 -18.15
N VAL A 433 11.10 11.84 -17.79
CA VAL A 433 10.83 10.92 -16.68
C VAL A 433 11.86 11.10 -15.57
N SER A 434 11.37 11.15 -14.34
CA SER A 434 12.16 11.19 -13.12
C SER A 434 11.28 10.83 -11.93
N ASN A 435 11.87 10.52 -10.78
CA ASN A 435 11.13 10.25 -9.55
C ASN A 435 10.20 11.41 -9.11
N ILE A 436 10.46 12.64 -9.56
CA ILE A 436 9.63 13.81 -9.28
C ILE A 436 8.67 14.17 -10.43
N SER A 437 8.84 13.59 -11.62
CA SER A 437 8.02 13.94 -12.78
C SER A 437 6.56 13.53 -12.60
N ARG A 438 5.64 14.37 -13.07
CA ARG A 438 4.19 14.17 -13.00
C ARG A 438 3.55 14.44 -14.35
N CYS A 439 2.35 13.90 -14.53
CA CYS A 439 1.60 14.11 -15.74
C CYS A 439 0.94 15.49 -15.75
N LEU A 440 1.27 16.25 -16.79
CA LEU A 440 0.67 17.55 -17.13
C LEU A 440 -0.31 17.38 -18.27
N SER A 441 -1.54 17.87 -18.08
CA SER A 441 -2.61 17.78 -19.08
C SER A 441 -2.60 18.96 -20.04
N ARG A 442 -3.16 18.78 -21.25
CA ARG A 442 -3.46 19.84 -22.22
C ARG A 442 -2.22 20.60 -22.72
N VAL A 443 -1.12 19.90 -22.93
CA VAL A 443 0.12 20.50 -23.45
C VAL A 443 0.05 20.64 -24.97
N LYS A 444 0.46 21.81 -25.46
CA LYS A 444 0.56 22.14 -26.88
C LYS A 444 2.04 22.23 -27.24
N LEU A 445 2.47 21.48 -28.26
CA LEU A 445 3.80 21.69 -28.84
C LEU A 445 3.72 22.79 -29.90
N PHE A 446 4.68 23.70 -29.82
CA PHE A 446 4.95 24.69 -30.83
C PHE A 446 6.15 24.22 -31.64
N ALA A 447 5.88 23.68 -32.84
CA ALA A 447 6.92 23.34 -33.81
C ALA A 447 6.61 24.03 -35.13
N SER A 448 7.53 24.87 -35.61
CA SER A 448 7.51 25.47 -36.95
C SER A 448 6.15 26.06 -37.37
N ASN A 449 5.60 26.97 -36.57
CA ASN A 449 4.30 27.64 -36.78
C ASN A 449 3.06 26.71 -36.86
N LYS A 450 3.17 25.44 -36.45
CA LYS A 450 2.05 24.52 -36.31
C LYS A 450 1.86 24.12 -34.85
N VAL A 451 0.65 24.34 -34.34
CA VAL A 451 0.24 23.86 -33.01
C VAL A 451 -0.32 22.46 -33.17
N ARG A 452 0.31 21.46 -32.52
CA ARG A 452 -0.23 20.11 -32.46
C ARG A 452 -0.58 19.76 -31.00
N PRO A 453 -1.83 19.37 -30.71
CA PRO A 453 -2.17 18.82 -29.40
C PRO A 453 -1.46 17.47 -29.26
N ILE A 454 -0.63 17.34 -28.23
CA ILE A 454 0.07 16.08 -27.93
C ILE A 454 -0.57 15.30 -26.78
N GLY A 455 -1.59 15.88 -26.14
CA GLY A 455 -2.25 15.28 -24.98
C GLY A 455 -1.56 15.62 -23.67
N GLY A 456 -1.41 14.61 -22.82
CA GLY A 456 -0.63 14.67 -21.60
C GLY A 456 0.85 14.36 -21.87
N ILE A 457 1.72 14.94 -21.04
CA ILE A 457 3.15 14.60 -20.98
C ILE A 457 3.57 14.38 -19.52
N CYS A 458 4.65 13.64 -19.32
CA CYS A 458 5.37 13.68 -18.05
C CYS A 458 6.41 14.81 -18.08
N ALA A 459 6.49 15.59 -17.01
CA ALA A 459 7.52 16.60 -16.79
C ALA A 459 7.95 16.57 -15.33
#